data_AF-A0A4V1NYT7-F1
#
_entry.id   AF-A0A4V1NYT7-F1
#
_cell.length_a   1.000
_cell.length_b   1.000
_cell.length_c   1.000
_cell.angle_alpha   90.00
_cell.angle_beta   90.00
_cell.angle_gamma   90.00
#
_symmetry.space_group_name_H-M   'P 1'
#
loop_
_entity.id
_entity.type
_entity.pdbx_description
1 polymer ?
#
loop_
_entity_poly.entity_id
_entity_poly.type
_entity_poly.pdbx_seq_one_letter_code
_entity_poly.pdbx_strand_id
1 'polypeptide(L)'
;MRYLIKQFPFLNPNAHVSSKHRDQLKDRIHLIERFGLEPVHLLENSPDYPIRKCLKECFSFGDVVLAFQELSSPILQLSKHELGVTYLDVRHCDYVFVLEKKWLDFFKEVQLNKPIFVVNDN
;
A
#
# COMPACT_ATOMS: atom_id res chain seq x y z
N MET A 1 4.76 -12.12 7.91
CA MET A 1 5.27 -13.22 7.07
C MET A 1 4.18 -14.08 6.41
N ARG A 2 3.20 -14.65 7.15
CA ARG A 2 2.15 -15.52 6.54
C ARG A 2 1.10 -14.82 5.66
N TYR A 3 0.92 -13.51 5.76
CA TYR A 3 -0.18 -12.80 5.08
C TYR A 3 0.17 -12.32 3.67
N LEU A 4 1.39 -11.83 3.41
CA LEU A 4 1.81 -11.44 2.06
C LEU A 4 1.81 -12.64 1.10
N ILE A 5 2.20 -13.83 1.59
CA ILE A 5 2.23 -15.08 0.81
C ILE A 5 0.82 -15.58 0.44
N LYS A 6 -0.20 -15.31 1.27
CA LYS A 6 -1.58 -15.77 1.00
C LYS A 6 -2.35 -14.89 0.02
N GLN A 7 -1.93 -13.64 -0.14
CA GLN A 7 -2.61 -12.67 -0.99
C GLN A 7 -1.82 -12.25 -2.21
N PHE A 8 -0.57 -12.66 -2.34
CA PHE A 8 0.15 -12.45 -3.59
C PHE A 8 -0.59 -13.16 -4.75
N PRO A 9 -0.86 -12.48 -5.88
CA PRO A 9 -0.46 -11.12 -6.25
C PRO A 9 -1.55 -10.03 -6.10
N PHE A 10 -2.67 -10.31 -5.44
CA PHE A 10 -3.83 -9.41 -5.38
C PHE A 10 -4.11 -8.94 -3.96
N LEU A 11 -3.97 -7.64 -3.72
CA LEU A 11 -4.46 -7.04 -2.48
C LEU A 11 -5.97 -6.82 -2.63
N ASN A 12 -6.74 -7.55 -1.83
CA ASN A 12 -8.18 -7.38 -1.71
C ASN A 12 -8.49 -6.89 -0.28
N PRO A 13 -9.42 -5.94 -0.08
CA PRO A 13 -9.82 -5.43 1.24
C PRO A 13 -10.20 -6.49 2.27
N ASN A 14 -10.53 -7.72 1.86
CA ASN A 14 -10.81 -8.83 2.77
C ASN A 14 -9.55 -9.43 3.47
N ALA A 15 -8.39 -8.78 3.35
CA ALA A 15 -7.15 -9.11 4.04
C ALA A 15 -7.14 -8.58 5.48
N HIS A 16 -7.77 -9.33 6.39
CA HIS A 16 -7.75 -9.10 7.83
C HIS A 16 -6.43 -8.48 8.37
N VAL A 17 -6.44 -7.18 8.64
CA VAL A 17 -5.48 -6.54 9.55
C VAL A 17 -5.93 -6.86 10.96
N SER A 18 -5.27 -7.84 11.57
CA SER A 18 -5.49 -8.26 12.95
C SER A 18 -4.89 -7.27 13.94
N SER A 19 -5.52 -6.11 14.14
CA SER A 19 -5.43 -5.33 15.38
C SER A 19 -6.52 -4.25 15.42
N LYS A 20 -7.48 -4.41 16.33
CA LYS A 20 -8.71 -3.60 16.47
C LYS A 20 -8.41 -2.22 17.07
N HIS A 21 -8.69 -1.13 16.34
CA HIS A 21 -8.93 0.20 16.91
C HIS A 21 -10.32 0.72 16.49
N ARG A 22 -11.06 1.34 17.41
CA ARG A 22 -12.47 1.76 17.17
C ARG A 22 -12.63 2.81 16.08
N ASP A 23 -11.61 3.64 15.87
CA ASP A 23 -11.65 4.73 14.89
C ASP A 23 -11.51 4.21 13.46
N GLN A 24 -10.63 3.23 13.23
CA GLN A 24 -10.53 2.53 11.94
C GLN A 24 -11.81 1.76 11.60
N LEU A 25 -12.56 1.26 12.59
CA LEU A 25 -13.84 0.61 12.34
C LEU A 25 -14.90 1.61 11.85
N LYS A 26 -14.90 2.84 12.40
CA LYS A 26 -15.79 3.91 11.94
C LYS A 26 -15.43 4.36 10.53
N ASP A 27 -14.14 4.53 10.23
CA ASP A 27 -13.67 4.88 8.89
C ASP A 27 -14.04 3.79 7.89
N ARG A 28 -13.84 2.52 8.26
CA ARG A 28 -14.24 1.37 7.44
C ARG A 28 -15.75 1.34 7.16
N ILE A 29 -16.58 1.53 8.18
CA ILE A 29 -18.04 1.58 8.01
C ILE A 29 -18.41 2.77 7.12
N HIS A 30 -17.80 3.93 7.34
CA HIS A 30 -18.06 5.13 6.55
C HIS A 30 -17.66 4.95 5.07
N LEU A 31 -16.55 4.26 4.78
CA LEU A 31 -16.11 3.97 3.42
C LEU A 31 -17.03 2.96 2.72
N ILE A 32 -17.47 1.93 3.43
CA ILE A 32 -18.45 0.96 2.91
C ILE A 32 -19.81 1.64 2.64
N GLU A 33 -20.27 2.49 3.55
CA GLU A 33 -21.52 3.25 3.37
C GLU A 33 -21.45 4.24 2.20
N ARG A 34 -20.28 4.86 1.98
CA ARG A 34 -20.09 5.88 0.95
C ARG A 34 -19.78 5.33 -0.44
N PHE A 35 -19.05 4.21 -0.52
CA PHE A 35 -18.53 3.67 -1.79
C PHE A 35 -18.95 2.22 -2.07
N GLY A 36 -19.64 1.55 -1.14
CA GLY A 36 -20.08 0.15 -1.27
C GLY A 36 -18.98 -0.89 -1.05
N LEU A 37 -17.75 -0.47 -0.77
CA LEU A 37 -16.56 -1.32 -0.56
C LEU A 37 -15.51 -0.58 0.28
N GLU A 38 -14.56 -1.35 0.84
CA GLU A 38 -13.36 -0.81 1.50
C GLU A 38 -12.24 -0.71 0.45
N PRO A 39 -11.73 0.49 0.12
CA PRO A 39 -10.69 0.64 -0.91
C PRO A 39 -9.31 0.24 -0.37
N VAL A 40 -8.38 -0.08 -1.29
CA VAL A 40 -6.95 -0.09 -0.99
C VAL A 40 -6.46 1.35 -0.97
N HIS A 41 -5.93 1.78 0.18
CA HIS A 41 -5.46 3.14 0.41
C HIS A 41 -4.04 3.32 -0.15
N LEU A 42 -3.84 4.40 -0.89
CA LEU A 42 -2.58 4.77 -1.53
C LEU A 42 -2.30 6.23 -1.20
N LEU A 43 -1.02 6.54 -0.95
CA LEU A 43 -0.59 7.93 -0.81
C LEU A 43 -0.04 8.44 -2.14
N GLU A 44 -0.47 9.63 -2.54
CA GLU A 44 -0.02 10.31 -3.75
C GLU A 44 0.99 11.40 -3.40
N ASN A 45 2.13 11.41 -4.09
CA ASN A 45 3.09 12.49 -3.94
C ASN A 45 2.66 13.71 -4.76
N SER A 46 2.81 14.89 -4.18
CA SER A 46 2.50 16.16 -4.83
C SER A 46 3.57 17.20 -4.49
N PRO A 47 3.61 18.38 -5.14
CA PRO A 47 4.59 19.43 -4.82
C PRO A 47 4.61 19.83 -3.34
N ASP A 48 3.46 19.78 -2.66
CA ASP A 48 3.28 20.05 -1.23
C ASP A 48 3.34 18.81 -0.33
N TYR A 49 3.47 17.62 -0.92
CA TYR A 49 3.61 16.34 -0.24
C TYR A 49 4.69 15.49 -0.95
N PRO A 50 5.98 15.82 -0.75
CA PRO A 50 7.07 15.26 -1.53
C PRO A 50 7.29 13.77 -1.22
N ILE A 51 7.89 13.04 -2.17
CA ILE A 51 8.11 11.59 -2.09
C ILE A 51 8.77 11.14 -0.78
N ARG A 52 9.71 11.91 -0.22
CA ARG A 52 10.36 11.56 1.06
C ARG A 52 9.36 11.56 2.22
N LYS A 53 8.43 12.51 2.25
CA LYS A 53 7.38 12.59 3.27
C LYS A 53 6.37 11.46 3.07
N CYS A 54 5.94 11.24 1.82
CA CYS A 54 5.05 10.14 1.44
C CYS A 54 5.60 8.78 1.88
N LEU A 55 6.86 8.47 1.54
CA LEU A 55 7.53 7.21 1.93
C LEU A 55 7.62 7.08 3.45
N LYS A 56 8.00 8.15 4.16
CA LYS A 56 8.07 8.14 5.63
C LYS A 56 6.72 7.81 6.26
N GLU A 57 5.64 8.42 5.77
CA GLU A 57 4.30 8.14 6.27
C GLU A 57 3.86 6.72 5.90
N CYS A 58 4.13 6.23 4.69
CA CYS A 58 3.89 4.82 4.34
C CYS A 58 4.64 3.85 5.27
N PHE A 59 5.91 4.13 5.58
CA PHE A 59 6.72 3.28 6.45
C PHE A 59 6.25 3.27 7.91
N SER A 60 5.42 4.22 8.33
CA SER A 60 4.78 4.17 9.66
C SER A 60 3.77 3.02 9.80
N PHE A 61 3.33 2.45 8.67
CA PHE A 61 2.37 1.33 8.62
C PHE A 61 3.02 -0.03 8.34
N GLY A 62 4.30 -0.08 7.97
CA GLY A 62 5.03 -1.33 7.71
C GLY A 62 6.37 -1.13 7.01
N ASP A 63 7.09 -2.23 6.75
CA ASP A 63 8.50 -2.17 6.30
C ASP A 63 8.68 -2.18 4.77
N VAL A 64 7.58 -2.22 4.01
CA VAL A 64 7.54 -2.41 2.56
C VAL A 64 6.53 -1.43 1.95
N VAL A 65 6.95 -0.69 0.94
CA VAL A 65 6.10 0.21 0.15
C VAL A 65 6.15 -0.22 -1.31
N LEU A 66 4.96 -0.44 -1.89
CA LEU A 66 4.79 -0.69 -3.31
C LEU A 66 4.36 0.64 -3.97
N ALA A 67 5.15 1.14 -4.90
CA ALA A 67 4.87 2.38 -5.60
C ALA A 67 4.39 2.13 -7.03
N PHE A 68 3.44 2.94 -7.45
CA PHE A 68 2.77 2.86 -8.74
C PHE A 68 2.86 4.24 -9.40
N GLN A 69 3.29 4.30 -10.66
CA GLN A 69 3.25 5.51 -11.47
C GLN A 69 1.83 5.75 -12.00
N GLU A 70 1.11 4.68 -12.29
CA GLU A 70 -0.25 4.72 -12.81
C GLU A 70 -1.15 3.78 -12.01
N LEU A 71 -2.39 4.22 -11.75
CA LEU A 71 -3.41 3.42 -11.08
C LEU A 71 -4.51 3.05 -12.06
N SER A 72 -4.98 1.80 -11.97
CA SER A 72 -6.14 1.36 -12.72
C SER A 72 -7.41 2.04 -12.20
N SER A 73 -8.21 2.57 -13.13
CA SER A 73 -9.54 3.12 -12.82
C SER A 73 -10.53 2.01 -12.40
N PRO A 74 -11.52 2.31 -11.54
CA PRO A 74 -11.84 3.63 -10.98
C PRO A 74 -10.97 4.00 -9.76
N ILE A 75 -10.55 5.27 -9.70
CA ILE A 75 -9.80 5.86 -8.60
C ILE A 75 -10.75 6.73 -7.77
N LEU A 76 -10.70 6.60 -6.45
CA LEU A 76 -11.46 7.39 -5.48
C LEU A 76 -10.53 8.36 -4.77
N GLN A 77 -10.84 9.66 -4.77
CA GLN A 77 -10.12 10.62 -3.92
C GLN A 77 -10.65 10.52 -2.48
N LEU A 78 -9.82 10.06 -1.54
CA LEU A 78 -10.20 9.91 -0.13
C LEU A 78 -9.85 11.16 0.68
N SER A 79 -8.66 11.72 0.44
CA SER A 79 -8.21 12.99 1.02
C SER A 79 -7.27 13.70 0.04
N LYS A 80 -6.68 14.84 0.41
CA LYS A 80 -5.80 15.62 -0.50
C LYS A 80 -4.62 14.82 -1.07
N HIS A 81 -4.10 13.86 -0.30
CA HIS A 81 -2.92 13.07 -0.68
C HIS A 81 -3.21 11.57 -0.64
N GLU A 82 -4.48 11.18 -0.55
CA GLU A 82 -4.87 9.79 -0.37
C GLU A 82 -5.89 9.39 -1.43
N LEU A 83 -5.55 8.31 -2.13
CA LEU A 83 -6.34 7.68 -3.17
C LEU A 83 -6.81 6.31 -2.71
N GLY A 84 -8.00 5.93 -3.15
CA GLY A 84 -8.58 4.62 -2.95
C GLY A 84 -8.76 3.92 -4.29
N VAL A 85 -8.31 2.68 -4.40
CA VAL A 85 -8.63 1.81 -5.55
C VAL A 85 -9.39 0.58 -5.07
N THR A 86 -10.29 0.07 -5.91
CA THR A 86 -11.09 -1.12 -5.57
C THR A 86 -10.24 -2.38 -5.52
N TYR A 87 -9.12 -2.38 -6.24
CA TYR A 87 -8.27 -3.52 -6.45
C TYR A 87 -6.87 -3.06 -6.84
N LEU A 88 -5.86 -3.81 -6.36
CA LEU A 88 -4.46 -3.57 -6.71
C LEU A 88 -3.78 -4.91 -7.03
N ASP A 89 -3.26 -5.02 -8.25
CA ASP A 89 -2.33 -6.10 -8.62
C ASP A 89 -0.91 -5.63 -8.30
N VAL A 90 -0.29 -6.23 -7.29
CA VAL A 90 1.03 -5.81 -6.81
C VAL A 90 2.14 -6.08 -7.83
N ARG A 91 1.89 -6.92 -8.85
CA ARG A 91 2.85 -7.16 -9.93
C ARG A 91 2.96 -5.96 -10.88
N HIS A 92 1.96 -5.09 -10.87
CA HIS A 92 1.98 -3.84 -11.63
C HIS A 92 2.65 -2.70 -10.88
N CYS A 93 3.19 -2.91 -9.68
CA CYS A 93 4.02 -1.88 -9.06
C CYS A 93 5.24 -1.58 -9.94
N ASP A 94 5.68 -0.32 -9.93
CA ASP A 94 6.83 0.14 -10.69
C ASP A 94 8.10 0.07 -9.84
N TYR A 95 7.95 0.31 -8.54
CA TYR A 95 9.06 0.30 -7.59
C TYR A 95 8.65 -0.33 -6.27
N VAL A 96 9.64 -0.91 -5.59
CA VAL A 96 9.50 -1.40 -4.23
C VAL A 96 10.50 -0.68 -3.35
N PHE A 97 10.04 -0.14 -2.22
CA PHE A 97 10.90 0.43 -1.20
C PHE A 97 10.82 -0.41 0.07
N VAL A 98 11.96 -0.72 0.68
CA VAL A 98 12.02 -1.58 1.88
C VAL A 98 12.94 -0.97 2.93
N LEU A 99 12.61 -1.15 4.21
CA LEU A 99 13.49 -0.73 5.31
C LEU A 99 14.61 -1.75 5.57
N GLU A 100 14.34 -3.03 5.35
CA GLU A 100 15.27 -4.11 5.69
C GLU A 100 15.65 -4.97 4.48
N LYS A 101 16.93 -5.33 4.39
CA LYS A 101 17.44 -6.19 3.31
C LYS A 101 16.81 -7.58 3.26
N LYS A 102 16.26 -8.08 4.38
CA LYS A 102 15.56 -9.38 4.42
C LYS A 102 14.43 -9.48 3.39
N TRP A 103 13.84 -8.35 3.00
CA TRP A 103 12.78 -8.30 2.00
C TRP A 103 13.28 -8.56 0.58
N LEU A 104 14.57 -8.34 0.29
CA LEU A 104 15.14 -8.61 -1.02
C LEU A 104 15.04 -10.09 -1.38
N ASP A 105 15.31 -10.98 -0.42
CA ASP A 105 15.27 -12.42 -0.68
C ASP A 105 13.84 -12.91 -0.85
N PHE A 106 12.90 -12.37 -0.06
CA PHE A 106 11.47 -12.61 -0.26
C PHE A 106 11.01 -12.23 -1.68
N PHE A 107 11.39 -11.04 -2.17
CA PHE A 107 10.97 -10.60 -3.51
C PHE A 107 11.62 -11.38 -4.65
N LYS A 108 12.83 -11.92 -4.45
CA LYS A 108 13.44 -12.89 -5.37
C LYS A 108 12.66 -14.19 -5.41
N GLU A 109 12.25 -14.72 -4.25
CA GLU A 109 11.48 -15.97 -4.16
C GLU A 109 10.13 -15.87 -4.87
N VAL A 110 9.42 -14.74 -4.72
CA VAL A 110 8.15 -14.50 -5.41
C VAL A 110 8.32 -13.99 -6.84
N GLN A 111 9.56 -13.93 -7.35
CA GLN A 111 9.91 -13.50 -8.71
C GLN A 111 9.35 -12.12 -9.10
N LEU A 112 9.29 -11.20 -8.14
CA LEU A 112 8.88 -9.82 -8.41
C LEU A 112 10.07 -9.07 -9.06
N ASN A 113 10.09 -9.06 -10.39
CA ASN A 113 11.16 -8.44 -11.19
C ASN A 113 10.98 -6.91 -11.29
N LYS A 114 11.01 -6.22 -10.15
CA LYS A 114 10.87 -4.75 -10.06
C LYS A 114 12.09 -4.14 -9.36
N PRO A 115 12.48 -2.90 -9.67
CA PRO A 115 13.53 -2.20 -8.93
C PRO A 115 13.16 -2.10 -7.44
N ILE A 116 14.06 -2.58 -6.58
CA ILE A 116 13.91 -2.54 -5.12
C ILE A 116 14.94 -1.61 -4.52
N PHE A 117 14.48 -0.65 -3.73
CA PHE A 117 15.32 0.33 -3.03
C PHE A 117 15.28 0.07 -1.53
N VAL A 118 16.45 -0.09 -0.93
CA VAL A 118 16.57 -0.14 0.54
C VAL A 118 16.67 1.30 1.05
N VAL A 119 15.67 1.74 1.81
CA VAL A 119 15.61 3.08 2.39
C VAL A 119 16.16 3.00 3.81
N ASN A 120 17.32 3.63 4.04
CA ASN A 120 17.87 3.78 5.37
C ASN A 120 17.23 5.01 6.03
N ASP A 121 16.47 4.81 7.10
CA ASP A 121 16.00 5.91 7.95
C ASP A 121 17.19 6.30 8.85
N ASN A 122 17.95 7.31 8.42
CA ASN A 122 18.97 7.99 9.23
C ASN A 122 18.32 9.10 10.06
#